data_AF-A0A7H8T5W1-F1
#
_entry.id   AF-A0A7H8T5W1-F1
#
_cell.length_a   1.000
_cell.length_b   1.000
_cell.length_c   1.000
_cell.angle_alpha   90.00
_cell.angle_beta   90.00
_cell.angle_gamma   90.00
#
_symmetry.space_group_name_H-M   'P 1'
#
loop_
_entity.id
_entity.type
_entity.pdbx_description
1 polymer ?
#
loop_
_entity_poly.entity_id
_entity_poly.type
_entity_poly.pdbx_seq_one_letter_code
_entity_poly.pdbx_strand_id
1 'polypeptide(L)'
;MAADETSIKVSTAARDRLAQLAAESGTTIRSLVEDLAQGTPTQAEYAERAELARAELAAALGHAPSPEAEAQARALLERLGAAAHGPQAAA
;
A
#
# COMPACT_ATOMS: atom_id res chain seq x y z
N MET A 1 3.01 30.60 2.41
CA MET A 1 3.72 30.24 1.15
C MET A 1 2.78 29.35 0.35
N ALA A 2 2.25 29.84 -0.76
CA ALA A 2 1.30 29.11 -1.61
C ALA A 2 2.05 28.44 -2.77
N ALA A 3 2.93 27.48 -2.46
CA ALA A 3 3.89 26.94 -3.42
C ALA A 3 3.66 25.46 -3.81
N ASP A 4 2.64 24.78 -3.28
CA ASP A 4 2.46 23.33 -3.50
C ASP A 4 1.06 22.94 -3.98
N GLU A 5 0.30 23.88 -4.53
CA GLU A 5 -1.00 23.54 -5.14
C GLU A 5 -0.79 23.17 -6.61
N THR A 6 -0.86 21.87 -6.90
CA THR A 6 -0.78 21.33 -8.25
C THR A 6 -2.15 20.89 -8.75
N SER A 7 -2.37 21.00 -10.07
CA SER A 7 -3.62 20.58 -10.70
C SER A 7 -3.44 19.22 -11.40
N ILE A 8 -4.23 18.23 -11.00
CA ILE A 8 -4.27 16.90 -11.61
C ILE A 8 -5.50 16.82 -12.54
N LYS A 9 -5.27 16.47 -13.81
CA LYS A 9 -6.39 16.22 -14.74
C LYS A 9 -6.92 14.80 -14.52
N VAL A 10 -8.20 14.71 -14.21
CA VAL A 10 -8.92 13.44 -14.03
C VAL A 10 -10.24 13.47 -14.80
N SER A 11 -10.83 12.29 -15.04
CA SER A 11 -12.19 12.23 -15.59
C SER A 11 -13.21 12.71 -14.56
N THR A 12 -14.37 13.18 -15.04
CA THR A 12 -15.49 13.55 -14.17
C THR A 12 -15.94 12.39 -13.28
N ALA A 13 -16.02 11.18 -13.85
CA ALA A 13 -16.34 9.97 -13.11
C ALA A 13 -15.34 9.66 -11.98
N ALA A 14 -14.04 9.87 -12.21
CA ALA A 14 -13.02 9.68 -11.17
C ALA A 14 -13.16 10.72 -10.04
N ARG A 15 -13.39 11.99 -10.38
CA ARG A 15 -13.63 13.06 -9.40
C ARG A 15 -14.85 12.74 -8.53
N ASP A 16 -15.96 12.32 -9.15
CA ASP A 16 -17.22 12.08 -8.42
C ASP A 16 -17.08 10.88 -7.49
N ARG A 17 -16.37 9.83 -7.93
CA ARG A 17 -16.02 8.70 -7.06
C ARG A 17 -15.14 9.11 -5.88
N LEU A 18 -14.11 9.94 -6.11
CA LEU A 18 -13.26 10.45 -5.04
C LEU A 18 -14.05 11.32 -4.05
N ALA A 19 -15.01 12.11 -4.53
CA ALA A 19 -15.88 12.90 -3.67
C ALA A 19 -16.72 12.02 -2.73
N GLN A 20 -17.27 10.92 -3.26
CA GLN A 20 -18.02 9.96 -2.46
C GLN A 20 -17.12 9.29 -1.41
N LEU A 21 -15.95 8.78 -1.81
CA LEU A 21 -15.00 8.14 -0.88
C LEU A 21 -14.52 9.09 0.23
N ALA A 22 -14.29 10.36 -0.11
CA ALA A 22 -13.90 11.37 0.85
C ALA A 22 -15.04 11.64 1.86
N ALA A 23 -16.29 11.73 1.38
CA ALA A 23 -17.46 11.91 2.24
C ALA A 23 -17.69 10.72 3.19
N GLU A 24 -17.57 9.48 2.69
CA GLU A 24 -17.64 8.26 3.50
C GLU A 24 -16.54 8.21 4.58
N SER A 25 -15.35 8.74 4.26
CA SER A 25 -14.21 8.79 5.17
C SER A 25 -14.17 10.06 6.05
N GLY A 26 -15.18 10.94 5.97
CA GLY A 26 -15.23 12.20 6.72
C GLY A 26 -14.09 13.17 6.39
N THR A 27 -13.48 13.06 5.20
CA THR A 27 -12.32 13.86 4.77
C THR A 27 -12.62 14.65 3.49
N THR A 28 -11.62 15.36 2.98
CA THR A 28 -11.68 16.06 1.69
C THR A 28 -11.00 15.24 0.60
N ILE A 29 -11.36 15.46 -0.67
CA ILE A 29 -10.67 14.82 -1.81
C ILE A 29 -9.16 15.07 -1.75
N ARG A 30 -8.74 16.28 -1.33
CA ARG A 30 -7.33 16.62 -1.16
C ARG A 30 -6.65 15.68 -0.17
N SER A 31 -7.15 15.61 1.05
CA SER A 31 -6.56 14.74 2.09
C SER A 31 -6.60 13.28 1.68
N LEU A 32 -7.68 12.80 1.04
CA LEU A 32 -7.73 11.43 0.54
C LEU A 32 -6.61 11.12 -0.48
N VAL A 33 -6.31 12.07 -1.38
CA VAL A 33 -5.25 11.90 -2.38
C VAL A 33 -3.87 12.01 -1.74
N GLU A 34 -3.68 12.92 -0.79
CA GLU A 34 -2.43 13.05 -0.02
C GLU A 34 -2.16 11.78 0.80
N ASP A 35 -3.17 11.26 1.49
CA ASP A 35 -3.09 10.02 2.26
C ASP A 35 -2.78 8.83 1.35
N LEU A 36 -3.37 8.78 0.16
CA LEU A 36 -3.06 7.74 -0.83
C LEU A 36 -1.59 7.81 -1.28
N ALA A 37 -1.10 9.01 -1.57
CA ALA A 37 0.28 9.23 -2.02
C ALA A 37 1.30 8.90 -0.92
N GLN A 38 0.99 9.20 0.33
CA GLN A 38 1.85 8.89 1.48
C GLN A 38 1.76 7.43 1.91
N GLY A 39 0.57 6.84 1.81
CA GLY A 39 0.28 5.48 2.28
C GLY A 39 0.65 4.39 1.29
N THR A 40 0.85 4.72 0.01
CA THR A 40 1.15 3.74 -1.04
C THR A 40 2.60 3.88 -1.50
N PRO A 41 3.53 3.03 -1.01
CA PRO A 41 4.89 3.04 -1.53
C PRO A 41 4.92 2.75 -3.02
N THR A 42 5.88 3.38 -3.70
CA THR A 42 6.22 3.06 -5.08
C THR A 42 6.89 1.69 -5.18
N GLN A 43 6.93 1.13 -6.39
CA GLN A 43 7.60 -0.14 -6.63
C GLN A 43 9.10 -0.11 -6.30
N ALA A 44 9.75 1.04 -6.47
CA ALA A 44 11.15 1.22 -6.11
C ALA A 44 11.34 1.15 -4.58
N GLU A 45 10.49 1.84 -3.82
CA GLU A 45 10.52 1.80 -2.36
C GLU A 45 10.19 0.41 -1.81
N TYR A 46 9.28 -0.33 -2.45
CA TYR A 46 9.04 -1.73 -2.11
C TYR A 46 10.28 -2.60 -2.34
N ALA A 47 11.00 -2.41 -3.44
CA ALA A 47 12.23 -3.14 -3.71
C ALA A 47 13.32 -2.82 -2.68
N GLU A 48 13.50 -1.55 -2.34
CA GLU A 48 14.45 -1.11 -1.30
C GLU A 48 14.11 -1.76 0.06
N ARG A 49 12.84 -1.70 0.47
CA ARG A 49 12.38 -2.34 1.71
C ARG A 49 12.60 -3.85 1.70
N ALA A 50 12.43 -4.50 0.56
CA ALA A 50 12.68 -5.94 0.43
C ALA A 50 14.17 -6.27 0.62
N GLU A 51 15.08 -5.47 0.05
CA GLU A 51 16.52 -5.64 0.27
C GLU A 51 16.91 -5.42 1.73
N LEU A 52 16.37 -4.38 2.37
CA LEU A 52 16.59 -4.14 3.80
C LEU A 52 16.09 -5.31 4.64
N ALA A 53 14.88 -5.81 4.36
CA ALA A 53 14.33 -6.97 5.05
C ALA A 53 15.18 -8.23 4.86
N ARG A 54 15.73 -8.46 3.66
CA ARG A 54 16.67 -9.57 3.41
C ARG A 54 17.94 -9.43 4.22
N ALA A 55 18.50 -8.23 4.32
CA ALA A 55 19.69 -7.97 5.13
C ALA A 55 19.44 -8.22 6.62
N GLU A 56 18.31 -7.73 7.15
CA GLU A 56 17.90 -7.97 8.54
C GLU A 56 17.67 -9.46 8.83
N LEU A 57 17.00 -10.17 7.91
CA LEU A 57 16.81 -11.62 8.03
C LEU A 57 18.14 -12.37 7.98
N ALA A 58 19.06 -11.95 7.11
CA ALA A 58 20.40 -12.54 7.06
C ALA A 58 21.18 -12.31 8.35
N ALA A 59 21.07 -11.12 8.95
CA ALA A 59 21.67 -10.81 10.24
C ALA A 59 21.07 -11.65 11.38
N ALA A 60 19.74 -11.83 11.39
CA ALA A 60 19.03 -12.56 12.43
C ALA A 60 19.19 -14.09 12.33
N LEU A 61 19.21 -14.64 11.11
CA LEU A 61 19.26 -16.08 10.84
C LEU A 61 20.69 -16.59 10.59
N GLY A 62 21.65 -15.68 10.39
CA GLY A 62 23.04 -15.99 10.02
C GLY A 62 23.22 -16.31 8.52
N HIS A 63 22.15 -16.38 7.74
CA HIS A 63 22.18 -16.51 6.29
C HIS A 63 20.95 -15.86 5.66
N ALA A 64 21.10 -15.35 4.44
CA ALA A 64 19.95 -14.86 3.69
C ALA A 64 18.99 -16.03 3.36
N PRO A 65 17.65 -15.81 3.44
CA PRO A 65 16.69 -16.79 2.96
C PRO A 65 16.87 -17.02 1.44
N SER A 66 16.68 -18.26 0.99
CA SER A 66 16.74 -18.57 -0.44
C SER A 66 15.49 -18.03 -1.16
N PRO A 67 15.57 -17.77 -2.48
CA PRO A 67 14.40 -17.33 -3.26
C PRO A 67 13.20 -18.28 -3.15
N GLU A 68 13.46 -19.59 -3.02
CA GLU A 68 12.43 -20.61 -2.86
C GLU A 68 11.76 -20.52 -1.49
N ALA A 69 12.53 -20.29 -0.42
CA ALA A 69 12.00 -20.10 0.93
C ALA A 69 11.18 -18.80 1.01
N GLU A 70 11.64 -17.71 0.38
CA GLU A 70 10.89 -16.45 0.26
C GLU A 70 9.56 -16.66 -0.47
N ALA A 71 9.56 -17.42 -1.58
CA ALA A 71 8.35 -17.71 -2.34
C ALA A 71 7.33 -18.52 -1.52
N GLN A 72 7.79 -19.52 -0.76
CA GLN A 72 6.92 -20.30 0.13
C GLN A 72 6.36 -19.45 1.27
N ALA A 73 7.18 -18.59 1.88
CA ALA A 73 6.74 -17.65 2.91
C ALA A 73 5.69 -16.68 2.37
N ARG A 74 5.91 -16.12 1.17
CA ARG A 74 4.93 -15.26 0.49
C ARG A 74 3.61 -15.97 0.26
N ALA A 75 3.62 -17.17 -0.32
CA ALA A 75 2.40 -17.93 -0.57
C ALA A 75 1.62 -18.25 0.72
N LEU A 76 2.34 -18.56 1.81
CA LEU A 76 1.72 -18.75 3.12
C LEU A 76 1.08 -17.45 3.64
N LEU A 77 1.80 -16.33 3.59
CA LEU A 77 1.31 -15.03 4.03
C LEU A 77 0.12 -14.55 3.20
N GLU A 78 0.13 -14.74 1.88
CA GLU A 78 -0.99 -14.43 1.00
C GLU A 78 -2.23 -15.24 1.39
N ARG A 79 -2.07 -16.53 1.67
CA ARG A 79 -3.17 -17.38 2.13
C ARG A 79 -3.72 -16.95 3.50
N LEU A 80 -2.85 -16.54 4.43
CA LEU A 80 -3.27 -16.01 5.73
C LEU A 80 -3.92 -14.63 5.61
N GLY A 81 -3.40 -13.76 4.75
CA GLY A 81 -3.93 -12.42 4.49
C GLY A 81 -5.28 -12.45 3.76
N ALA A 82 -5.45 -13.37 2.81
CA ALA A 82 -6.73 -13.64 2.15
C ALA A 82 -7.79 -14.15 3.14
N ALA A 83 -7.37 -14.93 4.15
CA ALA A 83 -8.26 -15.34 5.24
C ALA A 83 -8.61 -14.16 6.18
N ALA A 84 -7.70 -13.19 6.37
CA ALA A 84 -7.94 -11.99 7.18
C ALA A 84 -8.79 -10.92 6.47
N HIS A 85 -8.85 -10.91 5.13
CA HIS A 85 -9.67 -10.00 4.32
C HIS A 85 -10.99 -10.63 3.82
N GLY A 86 -11.46 -11.72 4.47
CA GLY A 86 -12.82 -12.26 4.29
C GLY A 86 -13.90 -11.24 4.68
N PRO A 87 -15.14 -11.35 4.16
CA PRO A 87 -15.98 -10.20 3.83
C PRO A 87 -16.36 -9.37 5.05
N GLN A 88 -15.76 -8.18 5.19
CA GLN A 88 -16.40 -7.08 5.92
C GLN A 88 -17.43 -6.43 4.99
N ALA A 89 -18.49 -7.19 4.66
CA ALA A 89 -19.66 -6.73 3.93
C ALA A 89 -20.84 -7.65 4.29
N ALA A 90 -21.46 -7.37 5.45
CA ALA A 90 -22.88 -7.57 5.77
C ALA A 90 -23.08 -7.62 7.29
N ALA A 91 -23.45 -6.48 7.89
CA ALA A 91 -24.33 -6.38 9.05
C ALA A 91 -24.82 -4.93 9.17
#